data_AF-A0A956C5G3-F1
#
_entry.id   AF-A0A956C5G3-F1
#
_cell.length_a   1.000
_cell.length_b   1.000
_cell.length_c   1.000
_cell.angle_alpha   90.00
_cell.angle_beta   90.00
_cell.angle_gamma   90.00
#
_symmetry.space_group_name_H-M   'P 1'
#
loop_
_entity.id
_entity.type
_entity.pdbx_description
1 polymer ?
#
loop_
_entity_poly.entity_id
_entity_poly.type
_entity_poly.pdbx_seq_one_letter_code
_entity_poly.pdbx_strand_id
1 'polypeptide(L)'
;MGFSRTTSPEPKPAPDELTARMVGIGMNFAAKADTAADIESTLLHASVIGMDEGDLRVLGVLSTWLGVHHAHVNADRLVRLVGAHPSERVRAYWASVATWLKKDRRLTRLEGAYEGAPIDLLPTGTEFQIKRRGEDERFIGSKLRVPKGTLRARDEDVLSAKVLVRRHAGYRNRVLMGPSFRADVWTALEQAPDLSIADIARRASCSFATAWQVAQDYRLLRDAGVDAAHQ
;
A
#
# COMPACT_ATOMS: atom_id res chain seq x y z
N MET A 1 23.74 6.00 19.77
CA MET A 1 23.60 5.53 18.37
C MET A 1 22.34 6.12 17.79
N GLY A 2 22.45 6.91 16.72
CA GLY A 2 21.28 7.52 16.07
C GLY A 2 20.47 6.47 15.32
N PHE A 3 19.18 6.37 15.60
CA PHE A 3 18.27 5.55 14.80
C PHE A 3 18.14 6.19 13.41
N SER A 4 18.77 5.59 12.40
CA SER A 4 18.52 5.93 10.99
C SER A 4 17.35 5.10 10.50
N ARG A 5 16.36 5.75 9.87
CA ARG A 5 15.23 5.03 9.26
C ARG A 5 15.78 4.21 8.09
N THR A 6 15.57 2.90 8.08
CA THR A 6 15.86 2.06 6.91
C THR A 6 15.10 2.64 5.71
N THR A 7 15.85 3.12 4.71
CA THR A 7 15.30 3.70 3.48
C THR A 7 15.12 2.67 2.38
N SER A 8 15.75 1.51 2.51
CA SER A 8 15.63 0.43 1.54
C SER A 8 14.29 -0.29 1.70
N PRO A 9 13.63 -0.65 0.58
CA PRO A 9 12.52 -1.59 0.60
C PRO A 9 12.92 -2.87 1.33
N GLU A 10 11.97 -3.49 2.03
CA GLU A 10 12.19 -4.83 2.56
C GLU A 10 12.60 -5.79 1.44
N PRO A 11 13.39 -6.84 1.74
CA PRO A 11 13.66 -7.87 0.75
C PRO A 11 12.34 -8.45 0.24
N LYS A 12 12.30 -8.77 -1.07
CA LYS A 12 11.10 -9.34 -1.70
C LYS A 12 10.67 -10.59 -0.90
N PRO A 13 9.43 -10.63 -0.38
CA PRO A 13 8.92 -11.81 0.33
C PRO A 13 8.84 -13.00 -0.61
N ALA A 14 8.83 -14.21 -0.03
CA ALA A 14 8.62 -15.42 -0.82
C ALA A 14 7.27 -15.36 -1.56
N PRO A 15 7.10 -16.02 -2.72
CA PRO A 15 5.86 -15.93 -3.52
C PRO A 15 4.58 -16.26 -2.72
N ASP A 16 4.62 -17.33 -1.91
CA ASP A 16 3.48 -17.74 -1.08
C ASP A 16 3.19 -16.74 0.04
N GLU A 17 4.24 -16.16 0.62
CA GLU A 17 4.14 -15.12 1.65
C GLU A 17 3.52 -13.85 1.07
N LEU A 18 3.96 -13.41 -0.11
CA LEU A 18 3.39 -12.26 -0.79
C LEU A 18 1.93 -12.49 -1.15
N THR A 19 1.58 -13.70 -1.60
CA THR A 19 0.19 -14.06 -1.89
C THR A 19 -0.65 -14.00 -0.61
N ALA A 20 -0.16 -14.54 0.50
CA ALA A 20 -0.82 -14.44 1.80
C ALA A 20 -1.01 -12.99 2.26
N ARG A 21 -0.01 -12.13 2.06
CA ARG A 21 -0.07 -10.69 2.36
C ARG A 21 -1.10 -9.98 1.49
N MET A 22 -1.13 -10.24 0.18
CA MET A 22 -2.12 -9.69 -0.74
C MET A 22 -3.55 -10.07 -0.33
N VAL A 23 -3.78 -11.34 0.05
CA VAL A 23 -5.07 -11.77 0.61
C VAL A 23 -5.37 -11.06 1.93
N GLY A 24 -4.36 -10.91 2.77
CA GLY A 24 -4.40 -10.17 4.03
C GLY A 24 -4.99 -8.77 3.90
N ILE A 25 -4.51 -8.02 2.91
CA ILE A 25 -4.95 -6.65 2.63
C ILE A 25 -6.23 -6.59 1.79
N GLY A 26 -6.82 -7.74 1.45
CA GLY A 26 -8.13 -7.83 0.82
C GLY A 26 -8.14 -8.05 -0.69
N MET A 27 -7.05 -8.51 -1.30
CA MET A 27 -7.07 -9.00 -2.68
C MET A 27 -7.59 -10.45 -2.69
N ASN A 28 -8.65 -10.75 -3.46
CA ASN A 28 -9.32 -12.06 -3.44
C ASN A 28 -8.55 -13.13 -4.24
N PHE A 29 -7.35 -13.47 -3.77
CA PHE A 29 -6.59 -14.63 -4.22
C PHE A 29 -6.91 -15.88 -3.39
N ALA A 30 -6.68 -17.06 -3.98
CA ALA A 30 -6.92 -18.33 -3.31
C ALA A 30 -5.73 -18.74 -2.42
N ALA A 31 -5.57 -18.07 -1.27
CA ALA A 31 -4.55 -18.38 -0.27
C ALA A 31 -5.03 -18.05 1.14
N LYS A 32 -4.29 -18.52 2.15
CA LYS A 32 -4.53 -18.14 3.54
C LYS A 32 -4.10 -16.68 3.76
N ALA A 33 -4.97 -15.88 4.34
CA ALA A 33 -4.72 -14.46 4.61
C ALA A 33 -3.66 -14.27 5.71
N ASP A 34 -2.71 -13.37 5.47
CA ASP A 34 -1.91 -12.73 6.53
C ASP A 34 -2.60 -11.43 6.98
N THR A 35 -3.39 -11.51 8.05
CA THR A 35 -4.18 -10.37 8.55
C THR A 35 -3.36 -9.27 9.22
N ALA A 36 -2.05 -9.47 9.38
CA ALA A 36 -1.12 -8.49 9.93
C ALA A 36 -0.20 -7.88 8.86
N ALA A 37 -0.45 -8.20 7.58
CA ALA A 37 0.37 -7.76 6.46
C ALA A 37 0.55 -6.23 6.41
N ASP A 38 1.75 -5.83 6.03
CA ASP A 38 2.04 -4.42 5.80
C ASP A 38 1.43 -3.95 4.47
N ILE A 39 0.50 -2.99 4.50
CA ILE A 39 -0.23 -2.57 3.31
C ILE A 39 0.72 -1.99 2.26
N GLU A 40 1.53 -0.98 2.59
CA GLU A 40 2.36 -0.30 1.59
C GLU A 40 3.46 -1.20 1.01
N SER A 41 4.12 -2.01 1.84
CA SER A 41 5.10 -3.00 1.38
C SER A 41 4.44 -4.03 0.43
N THR A 42 3.26 -4.53 0.80
CA THR A 42 2.51 -5.49 -0.03
C THR A 42 2.11 -4.88 -1.37
N LEU A 43 1.62 -3.64 -1.40
CA LEU A 43 1.27 -2.94 -2.64
C LEU A 43 2.50 -2.74 -3.54
N LEU A 44 3.64 -2.34 -2.96
CA LEU A 44 4.89 -2.19 -3.71
C LEU A 44 5.30 -3.53 -4.34
N HIS A 45 5.33 -4.61 -3.57
CA HIS A 45 5.75 -5.91 -4.09
C HIS A 45 4.75 -6.50 -5.10
N ALA A 46 3.44 -6.27 -4.93
CA ALA A 46 2.45 -6.59 -5.95
C ALA A 46 2.70 -5.82 -7.26
N SER A 47 3.10 -4.54 -7.17
CA SER A 47 3.47 -3.76 -8.36
C SER A 47 4.73 -4.27 -9.04
N VAL A 48 5.70 -4.82 -8.29
CA VAL A 48 6.91 -5.46 -8.86
C VAL A 48 6.52 -6.68 -9.68
N ILE A 49 5.70 -7.59 -9.13
CA ILE A 49 5.21 -8.76 -9.88
C ILE A 49 4.45 -8.30 -11.14
N GLY A 50 3.57 -7.31 -11.01
CA GLY A 50 2.80 -6.82 -12.14
C GLY A 50 3.62 -6.16 -13.25
N MET A 51 4.62 -5.36 -12.88
CA MET A 51 5.36 -4.52 -13.82
C MET A 51 6.63 -5.19 -14.36
N ASP A 52 7.40 -5.86 -13.51
CA ASP A 52 8.71 -6.42 -13.85
C ASP A 52 8.60 -7.90 -14.23
N GLU A 53 7.73 -8.66 -13.58
CA GLU A 53 7.49 -10.08 -13.91
C GLU A 53 6.35 -10.28 -14.92
N GLY A 54 5.61 -9.21 -15.24
CA GLY A 54 4.58 -9.22 -16.27
C GLY A 54 3.27 -9.91 -15.86
N ASP A 55 3.02 -10.09 -14.55
CA ASP A 55 1.75 -10.66 -14.08
C ASP A 55 0.62 -9.61 -14.14
N LEU A 56 -0.02 -9.53 -15.29
CA LEU A 56 -1.13 -8.61 -15.54
C LEU A 56 -2.37 -8.91 -14.68
N ARG A 57 -2.51 -10.13 -14.16
CA ARG A 57 -3.59 -10.48 -13.23
C ARG A 57 -3.35 -9.80 -11.89
N VAL A 58 -2.16 -9.94 -11.32
CA VAL A 58 -1.80 -9.24 -10.06
C VAL A 58 -1.90 -7.73 -10.24
N LEU A 59 -1.40 -7.19 -11.35
CA LEU A 59 -1.47 -5.75 -11.63
C LEU A 59 -2.92 -5.24 -11.77
N GLY A 60 -3.81 -6.03 -12.39
CA GLY A 60 -5.23 -5.73 -12.51
C GLY A 60 -5.94 -5.70 -11.17
N VAL A 61 -5.68 -6.69 -10.31
CA VAL A 61 -6.24 -6.75 -8.94
C VAL A 61 -5.68 -5.60 -8.09
N LEU A 62 -4.38 -5.32 -8.15
CA LEU A 62 -3.76 -4.17 -7.48
C LEU A 62 -4.40 -2.85 -7.89
N SER A 63 -4.58 -2.63 -9.19
CA SER A 63 -5.20 -1.40 -9.70
C SER A 63 -6.66 -1.30 -9.26
N THR A 64 -7.40 -2.42 -9.22
CA THR A 64 -8.77 -2.46 -8.67
C THR A 64 -8.77 -2.12 -7.18
N TRP A 65 -7.85 -2.70 -6.40
CA TRP A 65 -7.69 -2.44 -4.98
C TRP A 65 -7.44 -0.96 -4.70
N LEU A 66 -6.57 -0.31 -5.47
CA LEU A 66 -6.30 1.13 -5.34
C LEU A 66 -7.54 1.97 -5.62
N GLY A 67 -8.34 1.60 -6.62
CA GLY A 67 -9.62 2.26 -6.91
C GLY A 67 -10.57 2.28 -5.70
N VAL A 68 -10.58 1.20 -4.91
CA VAL A 68 -11.47 1.06 -3.74
C VAL A 68 -10.85 1.60 -2.45
N HIS A 69 -9.55 1.39 -2.22
CA HIS A 69 -8.95 1.52 -0.88
C HIS A 69 -7.86 2.59 -0.76
N HIS A 70 -7.48 3.32 -1.81
CA HIS A 70 -6.42 4.34 -1.75
C HIS A 70 -6.61 5.37 -0.61
N ALA A 71 -7.86 5.65 -0.23
CA ALA A 71 -8.19 6.51 0.90
C ALA A 71 -7.50 6.11 2.23
N HIS A 72 -7.12 4.83 2.38
CA HIS A 72 -6.53 4.25 3.60
C HIS A 72 -5.06 3.83 3.45
N VAL A 73 -4.40 4.27 2.38
CA VAL A 73 -2.96 4.10 2.17
C VAL A 73 -2.20 5.19 2.91
N ASN A 74 -1.13 4.81 3.62
CA ASN A 74 -0.19 5.75 4.22
C ASN A 74 0.72 6.30 3.12
N ALA A 75 0.31 7.44 2.55
CA ALA A 75 0.95 8.03 1.37
C ALA A 75 2.43 8.38 1.60
N ASP A 76 2.79 8.91 2.77
CA ASP A 76 4.19 9.26 3.07
C ASP A 76 5.09 8.03 3.07
N ARG A 77 4.60 6.92 3.63
CA ARG A 77 5.33 5.65 3.62
C ARG A 77 5.46 5.10 2.21
N LEU A 78 4.38 5.12 1.44
CA LEU A 78 4.37 4.63 0.06
C LEU A 78 5.32 5.44 -0.83
N VAL A 79 5.29 6.78 -0.75
CA VAL A 79 6.19 7.67 -1.49
C VAL A 79 7.65 7.34 -1.23
N ARG A 80 8.02 7.09 0.04
CA ARG A 80 9.39 6.69 0.38
C ARG A 80 9.76 5.35 -0.26
N LEU A 81 8.88 4.35 -0.15
CA LEU A 81 9.12 3.01 -0.69
C LEU A 81 9.28 3.03 -2.21
N VAL A 82 8.38 3.73 -2.90
CA VAL A 82 8.41 3.87 -4.37
C VAL A 82 9.63 4.67 -4.82
N GLY A 83 9.93 5.79 -4.16
CA GLY A 83 11.06 6.65 -4.52
C GLY A 83 12.43 5.97 -4.35
N ALA A 84 12.53 5.03 -3.40
CA ALA A 84 13.74 4.22 -3.20
C ALA A 84 13.80 2.97 -4.10
N HIS A 85 12.73 2.64 -4.81
CA HIS A 85 12.66 1.40 -5.60
C HIS A 85 13.46 1.55 -6.91
N PRO A 86 14.32 0.58 -7.30
CA PRO A 86 15.20 0.73 -8.46
C PRO A 86 14.50 0.59 -9.83
N SER A 87 13.39 -0.18 -9.93
CA SER A 87 12.69 -0.37 -11.20
C SER A 87 11.95 0.89 -11.67
N GLU A 88 12.32 1.36 -12.86
CA GLU A 88 11.63 2.45 -13.55
C GLU A 88 10.18 2.12 -13.89
N ARG A 89 9.90 0.87 -14.29
CA ARG A 89 8.53 0.43 -14.64
C ARG A 89 7.61 0.50 -13.43
N VAL A 90 8.11 0.07 -12.27
CA VAL A 90 7.38 0.19 -10.99
C VAL A 90 7.15 1.66 -10.63
N ARG A 91 8.17 2.53 -10.74
CA ARG A 91 7.99 3.97 -10.47
C ARG A 91 7.02 4.64 -11.45
N ALA A 92 7.04 4.27 -12.74
CA ALA A 92 6.12 4.77 -13.76
C ALA A 92 4.68 4.34 -13.48
N TYR A 93 4.46 3.11 -13.00
CA TYR A 93 3.15 2.66 -12.54
C TYR A 93 2.61 3.55 -11.42
N TRP A 94 3.42 3.80 -10.38
CA TRP A 94 3.00 4.63 -9.25
C TRP A 94 2.81 6.11 -9.60
N ALA A 95 3.64 6.66 -10.48
CA ALA A 95 3.40 8.00 -11.04
C ALA A 95 2.06 8.06 -11.80
N SER A 96 1.71 6.98 -12.51
CA SER A 96 0.45 6.90 -13.24
C SER A 96 -0.76 6.73 -12.32
N VAL A 97 -0.63 5.98 -11.22
CA VAL A 97 -1.64 5.90 -10.16
C VAL A 97 -1.90 7.28 -9.56
N ALA A 98 -0.86 8.11 -9.38
CA ALA A 98 -1.01 9.47 -8.89
C ALA A 98 -1.82 10.35 -9.86
N THR A 99 -1.54 10.26 -11.16
CA THR A 99 -2.33 10.93 -12.21
C THR A 99 -3.79 10.46 -12.23
N TRP A 100 -4.01 9.14 -12.10
CA TRP A 100 -5.34 8.54 -12.05
C TRP A 100 -6.14 9.07 -10.86
N LEU A 101 -5.54 9.03 -9.67
CA LEU A 101 -6.16 9.38 -8.40
C LEU A 101 -5.88 10.83 -8.00
N LYS A 102 -5.66 11.73 -8.97
CA LYS A 102 -5.26 13.14 -8.77
C LYS A 102 -6.13 13.97 -7.81
N LYS A 103 -7.34 13.52 -7.50
CA LYS A 103 -8.21 14.15 -6.49
C LYS A 103 -7.67 13.95 -5.07
N ASP A 104 -6.91 12.90 -4.84
CA ASP A 104 -6.23 12.64 -3.57
C ASP A 104 -4.84 13.30 -3.53
N ARG A 105 -4.80 14.50 -2.96
CA ARG A 105 -3.58 15.32 -2.85
C ARG A 105 -2.45 14.63 -2.08
N ARG A 106 -2.74 13.63 -1.25
CA ARG A 106 -1.71 12.89 -0.50
C ARG A 106 -0.81 12.09 -1.44
N LEU A 107 -1.36 11.64 -2.58
CA LEU A 107 -0.65 10.82 -3.56
C LEU A 107 0.10 11.65 -4.61
N THR A 108 -0.12 12.97 -4.70
CA THR A 108 0.50 13.83 -5.72
C THR A 108 2.03 13.72 -5.75
N ARG A 109 2.68 13.48 -4.60
CA ARG A 109 4.14 13.30 -4.53
C ARG A 109 4.64 12.08 -5.32
N LEU A 110 3.78 11.11 -5.62
CA LEU A 110 4.13 9.96 -6.45
C LEU A 110 4.27 10.32 -7.94
N GLU A 111 3.70 11.43 -8.42
CA GLU A 111 3.89 11.88 -9.81
C GLU A 111 5.37 12.08 -10.13
N GLY A 112 6.14 12.62 -9.17
CA GLY A 112 7.58 12.81 -9.28
C GLY A 112 8.42 11.53 -9.10
N ALA A 113 7.80 10.36 -8.88
CA ALA A 113 8.55 9.11 -8.80
C ALA A 113 9.16 8.71 -10.16
N TYR A 114 8.59 9.20 -11.26
CA TYR A 114 9.06 8.91 -12.61
C TYR A 114 8.85 10.09 -13.56
N GLU A 115 9.96 10.67 -14.04
CA GLU A 115 9.94 11.83 -14.94
C GLU A 115 10.20 11.46 -16.41
N GLY A 116 10.50 10.20 -16.70
CA GLY A 116 10.85 9.72 -18.04
C GLY A 116 9.72 9.75 -19.06
N ALA A 117 10.02 9.22 -20.25
CA ALA A 117 9.06 9.05 -21.34
C ALA A 117 7.97 8.02 -20.96
N PRO A 118 6.75 8.13 -21.50
CA PRO A 118 5.71 7.13 -21.22
C PRO A 118 6.18 5.70 -21.53
N ILE A 119 5.92 4.78 -20.62
CA ILE A 119 6.26 3.36 -20.74
C ILE A 119 5.04 2.59 -21.23
N ASP A 120 5.25 1.70 -22.20
CA ASP A 120 4.24 0.75 -22.63
C ASP A 120 4.14 -0.42 -21.62
N LEU A 121 2.92 -0.74 -21.18
CA LEU A 121 2.70 -1.85 -20.26
C LEU A 121 3.07 -3.18 -20.92
N LEU A 122 2.58 -3.41 -22.13
CA LEU A 122 2.85 -4.63 -22.89
C LEU A 122 4.23 -4.54 -23.56
N PRO A 123 4.98 -5.66 -23.65
CA PRO A 123 6.26 -5.68 -24.34
C PRO A 123 6.17 -5.28 -25.83
N THR A 124 5.05 -5.61 -26.49
CA THR A 124 4.80 -5.31 -27.90
C THR A 124 3.32 -5.02 -28.15
N GLY A 125 3.05 -4.30 -29.24
CA GLY A 125 1.68 -4.09 -29.74
C GLY A 125 0.82 -3.08 -28.97
N THR A 126 1.36 -2.39 -27.96
CA THR A 126 0.62 -1.39 -27.16
C THR A 126 -0.03 -0.33 -28.03
N GLU A 127 0.73 0.29 -28.93
CA GLU A 127 0.21 1.34 -29.82
C GLU A 127 -0.94 0.84 -30.70
N PHE A 128 -0.80 -0.35 -31.29
CA PHE A 128 -1.85 -0.96 -32.11
C PHE A 128 -3.11 -1.24 -31.29
N GLN A 129 -2.96 -1.79 -30.08
CA GLN A 129 -4.10 -2.10 -29.20
C GLN A 129 -4.80 -0.82 -28.73
N ILE A 130 -4.05 0.24 -28.39
CA ILE A 130 -4.62 1.55 -28.05
C ILE A 130 -5.37 2.15 -29.24
N LYS A 131 -4.80 2.12 -30.45
CA LYS A 131 -5.48 2.58 -31.67
C LYS A 131 -6.78 1.82 -31.92
N ARG A 132 -6.81 0.51 -31.63
CA ARG A 132 -7.96 -0.36 -31.89
C ARG A 132 -9.07 -0.24 -30.83
N ARG A 133 -8.72 -0.11 -29.55
CA ARG A 133 -9.66 -0.25 -28.41
C ARG A 133 -9.69 0.95 -27.47
N GLY A 134 -8.82 1.93 -27.67
CA GLY A 134 -8.57 3.02 -26.74
C GLY A 134 -7.61 2.63 -25.61
N GLU A 135 -7.31 3.62 -24.79
CA GLU A 135 -6.52 3.48 -23.57
C GLU A 135 -7.43 3.18 -22.37
N ASP A 136 -6.90 2.47 -21.37
CA ASP A 136 -7.57 2.23 -20.11
C ASP A 136 -7.79 3.55 -19.37
N GLU A 137 -9.03 3.81 -18.97
CA GLU A 137 -9.47 5.10 -18.40
C GLU A 137 -8.68 5.51 -17.16
N ARG A 138 -8.12 4.55 -16.42
CA ARG A 138 -7.27 4.80 -15.26
C ARG A 138 -5.93 5.43 -15.64
N PHE A 139 -5.45 5.19 -16.86
CA PHE A 139 -4.09 5.52 -17.27
C PHE A 139 -4.01 6.59 -18.38
N ILE A 140 -5.15 7.12 -18.82
CA ILE A 140 -5.20 8.19 -19.83
C ILE A 140 -4.39 9.40 -19.37
N GLY A 141 -3.44 9.83 -20.21
CA GLY A 141 -2.59 10.99 -19.95
C GLY A 141 -1.53 10.78 -18.87
N SER A 142 -1.31 9.53 -18.45
CA SER A 142 -0.32 9.17 -17.44
C SER A 142 1.02 8.75 -18.04
N LYS A 143 1.96 8.30 -17.20
CA LYS A 143 3.29 7.82 -17.61
C LYS A 143 3.32 6.34 -18.03
N LEU A 144 2.20 5.64 -17.89
CA LEU A 144 2.05 4.24 -18.26
C LEU A 144 0.95 4.13 -19.30
N ARG A 145 1.26 3.53 -20.45
CA ARG A 145 0.32 3.33 -21.53
C ARG A 145 -0.28 1.95 -21.44
N VAL A 146 -1.59 1.88 -21.21
CA VAL A 146 -2.31 0.63 -20.96
C VAL A 146 -3.47 0.52 -21.96
N PRO A 147 -3.48 -0.43 -22.90
CA PRO A 147 -4.62 -0.61 -23.78
C PRO A 147 -5.87 -1.02 -23.00
N LYS A 148 -7.04 -0.51 -23.41
CA LYS A 148 -8.32 -0.82 -22.76
C LYS A 148 -8.58 -2.34 -22.74
N GLY A 149 -8.94 -2.84 -21.56
CA GLY A 149 -9.23 -4.26 -21.33
C GLY A 149 -7.99 -5.14 -21.09
N THR A 150 -6.78 -4.56 -21.07
CA THR A 150 -5.55 -5.29 -20.71
C THR A 150 -5.55 -5.68 -19.23
N LEU A 151 -5.91 -4.72 -18.37
CA LEU A 151 -6.00 -4.93 -16.93
C LEU A 151 -7.45 -5.14 -16.54
N ARG A 152 -7.77 -6.39 -16.16
CA ARG A 152 -9.08 -6.74 -15.65
C ARG A 152 -9.46 -5.84 -14.46
N ALA A 153 -10.71 -5.39 -14.45
CA ALA A 153 -11.30 -4.59 -13.39
C ALA A 153 -12.62 -5.24 -12.97
N ARG A 154 -12.63 -5.90 -11.80
CA ARG A 154 -13.85 -6.45 -11.22
C ARG A 154 -13.85 -6.21 -9.72
N ASP A 155 -14.92 -5.60 -9.21
CA ASP A 155 -15.05 -5.29 -7.79
C ASP A 155 -15.00 -6.55 -6.90
N GLU A 156 -15.44 -7.70 -7.44
CA GLU A 156 -15.34 -9.01 -6.77
C GLU A 156 -13.90 -9.50 -6.55
N ASP A 157 -12.92 -8.96 -7.26
CA ASP A 157 -11.51 -9.33 -7.09
C ASP A 157 -10.91 -8.69 -5.82
N VAL A 158 -11.64 -7.81 -5.10
CA VAL A 158 -11.21 -7.16 -3.85
C VAL A 158 -12.30 -7.18 -2.78
N LEU A 159 -11.91 -7.25 -1.51
CA LEU A 159 -12.84 -7.17 -0.38
C LEU A 159 -13.34 -5.75 -0.19
N SER A 160 -14.62 -5.58 0.17
CA SER A 160 -15.12 -4.26 0.56
C SER A 160 -14.46 -3.74 1.84
N ALA A 161 -14.40 -2.42 2.01
CA ALA A 161 -13.86 -1.79 3.22
C ALA A 161 -14.51 -2.33 4.51
N LYS A 162 -15.83 -2.56 4.49
CA LYS A 162 -16.60 -3.13 5.61
C LYS A 162 -16.11 -4.53 6.03
N VAL A 163 -15.68 -5.34 5.08
CA VAL A 163 -15.10 -6.67 5.39
C VAL A 163 -13.68 -6.49 5.90
N LEU A 164 -12.89 -5.62 5.27
CA LEU A 164 -11.48 -5.46 5.59
C LEU A 164 -11.25 -4.87 6.99
N VAL A 165 -12.07 -3.92 7.45
CA VAL A 165 -12.00 -3.38 8.84
C VAL A 165 -12.21 -4.45 9.92
N ARG A 166 -12.92 -5.54 9.61
CA ARG A 166 -13.14 -6.64 10.56
C ARG A 166 -11.96 -7.60 10.61
N ARG A 167 -11.22 -7.72 9.49
CA ARG A 167 -10.18 -8.72 9.31
C ARG A 167 -8.78 -8.19 9.56
N HIS A 168 -8.54 -6.90 9.30
CA HIS A 168 -7.21 -6.32 9.31
C HIS A 168 -7.14 -5.15 10.30
N ALA A 169 -6.45 -5.35 11.42
CA ALA A 169 -6.35 -4.36 12.50
C ALA A 169 -5.71 -3.04 12.02
N GLY A 170 -4.63 -3.12 11.22
CA GLY A 170 -4.00 -1.94 10.61
C GLY A 170 -4.96 -1.11 9.78
N TYR A 171 -5.67 -1.75 8.84
CA TYR A 171 -6.71 -1.10 8.04
C TYR A 171 -7.80 -0.46 8.91
N ARG A 172 -8.32 -1.17 9.90
CA ARG A 172 -9.32 -0.64 10.85
C ARG A 172 -8.84 0.63 11.53
N ASN A 173 -7.64 0.61 12.08
CA ASN A 173 -7.08 1.76 12.80
C ASN A 173 -6.84 2.96 11.89
N ARG A 174 -6.54 2.73 10.60
CA ARG A 174 -6.45 3.80 9.59
C ARG A 174 -7.82 4.35 9.18
N VAL A 175 -8.90 3.56 9.25
CA VAL A 175 -10.25 4.10 9.11
C VAL A 175 -10.60 5.01 10.29
N LEU A 176 -10.23 4.62 11.51
CA LEU A 176 -10.55 5.38 12.74
C LEU A 176 -9.73 6.67 12.87
N MET A 177 -8.43 6.62 12.61
CA MET A 177 -7.48 7.71 12.89
C MET A 177 -6.91 8.39 11.64
N GLY A 178 -7.29 7.91 10.45
CA GLY A 178 -6.64 8.27 9.19
C GLY A 178 -5.36 7.47 8.94
N PRO A 179 -4.93 7.33 7.66
CA PRO A 179 -3.78 6.51 7.30
C PRO A 179 -2.46 7.23 7.58
N SER A 180 -1.99 7.06 8.81
CA SER A 180 -0.81 7.73 9.33
C SER A 180 0.05 6.76 10.13
N PHE A 181 1.30 7.16 10.41
CA PHE A 181 2.16 6.40 11.32
C PHE A 181 1.56 6.24 12.72
N ARG A 182 0.67 7.14 13.16
CA ARG A 182 -0.05 6.98 14.43
C ARG A 182 -0.90 5.73 14.42
N ALA A 183 -1.69 5.51 13.36
CA ALA A 183 -2.53 4.33 13.22
C ALA A 183 -1.69 3.03 13.17
N ASP A 184 -0.54 3.08 12.49
CA ASP A 184 0.36 1.93 12.38
C ASP A 184 1.03 1.59 13.72
N VAL A 185 1.50 2.60 14.46
CA VAL A 185 2.04 2.42 15.83
C VAL A 185 0.97 1.91 16.79
N TRP A 186 -0.23 2.48 16.74
CA TRP A 186 -1.36 2.04 17.57
C TRP A 186 -1.69 0.57 17.32
N THR A 187 -1.70 0.14 16.06
CA THR A 187 -1.90 -1.26 15.68
C THR A 187 -0.83 -2.18 16.26
N ALA A 188 0.43 -1.77 16.22
CA ALA A 188 1.53 -2.55 16.81
C ALA A 188 1.36 -2.72 18.33
N LEU A 189 0.91 -1.67 19.02
CA LEU A 189 0.66 -1.67 20.47
C LEU A 189 -0.57 -2.49 20.86
N GLU A 190 -1.65 -2.46 20.07
CA GLU A 190 -2.82 -3.34 20.28
C GLU A 190 -2.44 -4.83 20.19
N GLN A 191 -1.49 -5.17 19.33
CA GLN A 191 -1.04 -6.55 19.13
C GLN A 191 0.01 -6.99 20.16
N ALA A 192 0.86 -6.08 20.61
CA ALA A 192 1.92 -6.36 21.56
C ALA A 192 2.19 -5.11 22.43
N PRO A 193 1.45 -4.94 23.54
CA PRO A 193 1.49 -3.73 24.36
C PRO A 193 2.85 -3.46 25.03
N ASP A 194 3.65 -4.50 25.20
CA ASP A 194 4.92 -4.46 25.94
C ASP A 194 6.15 -4.30 25.04
N LEU A 195 5.95 -4.04 23.73
CA LEU A 195 7.07 -3.79 22.82
C LEU A 195 7.89 -2.58 23.25
N SER A 196 9.22 -2.68 23.08
CA SER A 196 10.09 -1.54 23.22
C SER A 196 9.76 -0.47 22.18
N ILE A 197 10.03 0.81 22.48
CA ILE A 197 9.80 1.90 21.54
C ILE A 197 10.58 1.71 20.23
N ALA A 198 11.78 1.12 20.30
CA ALA A 198 12.58 0.82 19.12
C ALA A 198 11.93 -0.25 18.24
N ASP A 199 11.34 -1.29 18.85
CA ASP A 199 10.67 -2.35 18.10
C ASP A 199 9.35 -1.87 17.51
N ILE A 200 8.62 -1.01 18.22
CA ILE A 200 7.43 -0.32 17.69
C ILE A 200 7.82 0.52 16.47
N ALA A 201 8.88 1.34 16.57
CA ALA A 201 9.35 2.18 15.48
C ALA A 201 9.73 1.34 14.25
N ARG A 202 10.40 0.20 14.46
CA ARG A 202 10.76 -0.73 13.38
C ARG A 202 9.52 -1.34 12.73
N ARG A 203 8.60 -1.86 13.54
CA ARG A 203 7.37 -2.52 13.06
C ARG A 203 6.45 -1.57 12.30
N ALA A 204 6.28 -0.34 12.77
CA ALA A 204 5.49 0.69 12.09
C ALA A 204 6.28 1.45 11.02
N SER A 205 7.56 1.11 10.81
CA SER A 205 8.48 1.79 9.88
C SER A 205 8.53 3.32 10.03
N CYS A 206 8.39 3.81 11.28
CA CYS A 206 8.36 5.23 11.62
C CYS A 206 9.62 5.68 12.38
N SER A 207 9.72 6.97 12.72
CA SER A 207 10.77 7.43 13.64
C SER A 207 10.52 6.96 15.07
N PHE A 208 11.62 6.80 15.82
CA PHE A 208 11.58 6.61 17.27
C PHE A 208 10.74 7.68 17.98
N ALA A 209 10.90 8.97 17.64
CA ALA A 209 10.13 10.05 18.25
C ALA A 209 8.60 9.88 18.07
N THR A 210 8.17 9.48 16.87
CA THR A 210 6.75 9.20 16.57
C THR A 210 6.26 8.00 17.36
N ALA A 211 7.03 6.90 17.37
CA ALA A 211 6.69 5.70 18.14
C ALA A 211 6.58 6.02 19.64
N TRP A 212 7.51 6.79 20.18
CA TRP A 212 7.52 7.21 21.58
C TRP A 212 6.27 8.00 21.93
N GLN A 213 5.96 9.05 21.16
CA GLN A 213 4.82 9.92 21.42
C GLN A 213 3.50 9.14 21.41
N VAL A 214 3.28 8.32 20.38
CA VAL A 214 2.04 7.54 20.26
C VAL A 214 1.94 6.45 21.35
N ALA A 215 3.07 5.86 21.76
CA ALA A 215 3.08 4.91 22.87
C ALA A 215 2.73 5.55 24.21
N GLN A 216 3.11 6.82 24.45
CA GLN A 216 2.67 7.55 25.64
C GLN A 216 1.15 7.77 25.62
N ASP A 217 0.61 8.24 24.49
CA ASP A 217 -0.84 8.45 24.34
C ASP A 217 -1.63 7.15 24.52
N TYR A 218 -1.12 6.04 23.97
CA TYR A 218 -1.74 4.72 24.10
C TYR A 218 -1.80 4.26 25.57
N ARG A 219 -0.69 4.40 26.31
CA ARG A 219 -0.62 4.05 27.73
C ARG A 219 -1.58 4.90 28.55
N LEU A 220 -1.59 6.22 28.33
CA LEU A 220 -2.50 7.15 29.00
C LEU A 220 -3.97 6.72 28.84
N LEU A 221 -4.39 6.38 27.62
CA LEU A 221 -5.76 5.95 27.35
C LEU A 221 -6.07 4.56 27.92
N ARG A 222 -5.10 3.65 27.92
CA ARG A 222 -5.26 2.33 28.53
C ARG A 222 -5.44 2.43 30.03
N ASP A 223 -4.61 3.23 30.69
CA ASP A 223 -4.64 3.40 32.15
C ASP A 223 -5.98 4.05 32.57
N ALA A 224 -6.43 5.11 31.87
CA ALA A 224 -7.74 5.71 32.09
C ALA A 224 -8.92 4.73 31.84
N GLY A 225 -8.78 3.82 30.87
CA GLY A 225 -9.79 2.80 30.58
C GLY A 225 -9.87 1.70 31.64
N VAL A 226 -8.75 1.35 32.29
CA VAL A 226 -8.70 0.42 33.42
C VAL A 226 -9.40 1.03 34.63
N ASP A 227 -9.14 2.31 34.92
CA ASP A 227 -9.77 3.04 36.03
C ASP A 227 -11.29 3.14 35.86
N ALA A 228 -11.79 3.32 34.64
CA ALA A 228 -13.23 3.36 34.35
C ALA A 228 -13.93 2.00 34.44
N ALA A 229 -13.22 0.89 34.31
CA ALA A 229 -13.76 -0.46 34.44
C ALA A 229 -13.77 -0.97 35.90
N HIS A 230 -13.20 -0.21 36.83
CA HIS A 230 -13.16 -0.52 38.27
C HIS A 230 -14.04 0.41 39.12
N GLN A 231 -14.81 1.28 38.48
CA GLN A 231 -15.88 2.10 39.05
C GLN A 231 -17.24 1.50 38.71
#